data_AF-C3N151-F1
#
_entry.id   AF-C3N151-F1
#
_cell.length_a   1.000
_cell.length_b   1.000
_cell.length_c   1.000
_cell.angle_alpha   90.00
_cell.angle_beta   90.00
_cell.angle_gamma   90.00
#
_symmetry.space_group_name_H-M   'P 1'
#
loop_
_entity.id
_entity.type
_entity.pdbx_description
1 polymer ?
#
loop_
_entity_poly.entity_id
_entity_poly.type
_entity_poly.pdbx_seq_one_letter_code
_entity_poly.pdbx_strand_id
1 'polypeptide(L)'
;MTISIPSMIRKEIDNITFVFSVIPPIITLKNADEDVKDFLLKLSKSFRIDIACENRDKKLCYPAIFGGVFIFDHDVIIKRYEIYGYLCNGEEESVKNINQLFKQLEQGKEWCFRFDDNSILCFKNRKESKECRWIDNIGLRFLIFSS
;
A
#
# COMPACT_ATOMS: atom_id res chain seq x y z
N MET A 1 2.68 10.55 21.85
CA MET A 1 3.03 9.56 20.82
C MET A 1 1.82 9.37 19.91
N THR A 2 2.03 9.31 18.60
CA THR A 2 0.97 9.10 17.60
C THR A 2 1.29 7.84 16.79
N ILE A 3 0.31 6.94 16.65
CA ILE A 3 0.45 5.78 15.76
C ILE A 3 -0.04 6.18 14.37
N SER A 4 0.72 5.80 13.35
CA SER A 4 0.33 6.06 11.97
C SER A 4 0.70 4.93 11.01
N ILE A 5 -0.05 4.82 9.93
CA ILE A 5 0.16 3.85 8.83
C ILE A 5 0.10 4.58 7.47
N PRO A 6 0.59 3.98 6.38
CA PRO A 6 0.37 4.50 5.04
C PRO A 6 -1.11 4.48 4.65
N SER A 7 -1.46 5.29 3.65
CA SER A 7 -2.69 5.08 2.89
C SER A 7 -2.51 3.89 1.95
N MET A 8 -3.61 3.23 1.56
CA MET A 8 -3.57 2.05 0.69
C MET A 8 -4.35 2.32 -0.58
N ILE A 9 -3.75 2.02 -1.73
CA ILE A 9 -4.44 1.95 -3.01
C ILE A 9 -4.60 0.47 -3.34
N ARG A 10 -5.84 0.02 -3.54
CA ARG A 10 -6.17 -1.35 -3.91
C ARG A 10 -6.52 -1.40 -5.39
N LYS A 11 -5.99 -2.39 -6.10
CA LYS A 11 -6.30 -2.67 -7.49
C LYS A 11 -6.40 -4.17 -7.73
N GLU A 12 -7.20 -4.54 -8.70
CA GLU A 12 -7.49 -5.93 -9.03
C GLU A 12 -7.18 -6.20 -10.50
N ILE A 13 -6.73 -7.42 -10.76
CA ILE A 13 -6.55 -8.00 -12.09
C ILE A 13 -6.88 -9.48 -11.98
N ASP A 14 -7.97 -9.89 -12.62
CA ASP A 14 -8.55 -11.23 -12.45
C ASP A 14 -8.83 -11.55 -10.96
N ASN A 15 -8.18 -12.57 -10.40
CA ASN A 15 -8.31 -12.96 -8.98
C ASN A 15 -7.18 -12.42 -8.08
N ILE A 16 -6.32 -11.56 -8.62
CA ILE A 16 -5.13 -11.06 -7.93
C ILE A 16 -5.38 -9.62 -7.44
N THR A 17 -5.20 -9.40 -6.15
CA THR A 17 -5.30 -8.07 -5.54
C THR A 17 -3.91 -7.50 -5.28
N PHE A 18 -3.66 -6.30 -5.81
CA PHE A 18 -2.52 -5.46 -5.49
C PHE A 18 -2.90 -4.45 -4.43
N VAL A 19 -2.11 -4.35 -3.36
CA VAL A 19 -2.25 -3.31 -2.33
C VAL A 19 -0.96 -2.52 -2.27
N PHE A 20 -1.04 -1.26 -2.71
CA PHE A 20 0.08 -0.33 -2.68
C PHE A 20 -0.01 0.54 -1.42
N SER A 21 0.94 0.40 -0.51
CA SER A 21 1.10 1.30 0.62
C SER A 21 1.79 2.59 0.17
N VAL A 22 1.12 3.74 0.31
CA VAL A 22 1.59 5.02 -0.22
C VAL A 22 1.40 6.21 0.75
N ILE A 23 2.27 7.21 0.61
CA ILE A 23 2.21 8.50 1.30
C ILE A 23 2.49 9.65 0.32
N PRO A 24 1.89 10.85 0.48
CA PRO A 24 0.84 11.21 1.43
C PRO A 24 -0.54 10.67 1.01
N PRO A 25 -1.54 10.66 1.94
CA PRO A 25 -1.41 11.05 3.33
C PRO A 25 -0.85 9.93 4.21
N ILE A 26 -0.28 10.32 5.35
CA ILE A 26 -0.09 9.41 6.48
C ILE A 26 -1.43 9.32 7.23
N ILE A 27 -1.87 8.10 7.52
CA ILE A 27 -3.13 7.83 8.22
C ILE A 27 -2.88 7.68 9.71
N THR A 28 -3.70 8.35 10.50
CA THR A 28 -3.69 8.37 11.97
C THR A 28 -5.14 8.26 12.47
N LEU A 29 -5.33 8.13 13.78
CA LEU A 29 -6.67 8.15 14.38
C LEU A 29 -7.52 9.39 14.04
N LYS A 30 -6.88 10.50 13.63
CA LYS A 30 -7.57 11.76 13.32
C LYS A 30 -8.24 11.75 11.93
N ASN A 31 -7.72 10.96 10.99
CA ASN A 31 -8.13 10.96 9.58
C ASN A 31 -8.38 9.56 9.01
N ALA A 32 -8.38 8.53 9.85
CA ALA A 32 -8.74 7.17 9.47
C ALA A 32 -10.25 7.04 9.22
N ASP A 33 -10.62 6.22 8.25
CA ASP A 33 -11.96 5.66 8.12
C ASP A 33 -12.30 4.73 9.30
N GLU A 34 -13.55 4.25 9.38
CA GLU A 34 -14.03 3.46 10.53
C GLU A 34 -13.23 2.16 10.73
N ASP A 35 -12.94 1.43 9.66
CA ASP A 35 -12.23 0.15 9.70
C ASP A 35 -10.79 0.33 10.19
N VAL A 36 -10.07 1.31 9.64
CA VAL A 36 -8.70 1.65 10.04
C VAL A 36 -8.69 2.25 11.45
N LYS A 37 -9.72 3.00 11.83
CA LYS A 37 -9.81 3.61 13.16
C LYS A 37 -9.91 2.56 14.25
N ASP A 38 -10.72 1.51 14.10
CA ASP A 38 -10.75 0.41 15.07
C ASP A 38 -9.40 -0.32 15.15
N PHE A 39 -8.71 -0.50 14.01
CA PHE A 39 -7.35 -1.08 13.98
C PHE A 39 -6.36 -0.24 14.79
N LEU A 40 -6.28 1.06 14.51
CA LEU A 40 -5.39 1.98 15.20
C LEU A 40 -5.75 2.13 16.69
N LEU A 41 -7.04 2.09 17.05
CA LEU A 41 -7.49 2.14 18.44
C LEU A 41 -7.03 0.90 19.21
N LYS A 42 -7.27 -0.31 18.68
CA LYS A 42 -6.81 -1.56 19.30
C LYS A 42 -5.29 -1.58 19.45
N LEU A 43 -4.56 -1.15 18.42
CA LEU A 43 -3.11 -1.10 18.45
C LEU A 43 -2.59 -0.06 19.46
N SER A 44 -3.23 1.11 19.57
CA SER A 44 -2.86 2.14 20.54
C SER A 44 -3.06 1.74 22.00
N LYS A 45 -4.05 0.88 22.27
CA LYS A 45 -4.33 0.37 23.61
C LYS A 45 -3.47 -0.82 24.01
N SER A 46 -3.23 -1.74 23.06
CA SER A 46 -2.59 -3.03 23.35
C SER A 46 -1.12 -3.10 22.98
N PHE A 47 -0.66 -2.24 22.06
CA PHE A 47 0.65 -2.35 21.38
C PHE A 47 0.91 -3.72 20.73
N ARG A 48 -0.16 -4.47 20.45
CA ARG A 48 -0.13 -5.85 19.98
C ARG A 48 -0.75 -5.93 18.59
N ILE A 49 0.07 -6.28 17.61
CA ILE A 49 -0.36 -6.42 16.21
C ILE A 49 -1.40 -7.55 16.05
N ASP A 50 -1.19 -8.67 16.74
CA ASP A 50 -2.10 -9.82 16.74
C ASP A 50 -3.51 -9.44 17.20
N ILE A 51 -3.62 -8.62 18.25
CA ILE A 51 -4.91 -8.11 18.75
C ILE A 51 -5.51 -7.10 17.77
N ALA A 52 -4.69 -6.19 17.22
CA ALA A 52 -5.19 -5.19 16.28
C ALA A 52 -5.73 -5.80 14.98
N CYS A 53 -5.16 -6.94 14.56
CA CYS A 53 -5.50 -7.68 13.35
C CYS A 53 -6.43 -8.87 13.56
N GLU A 54 -6.87 -9.11 14.80
CA GLU A 54 -7.81 -10.18 15.10
C GLU A 54 -9.11 -9.99 14.29
N ASN A 55 -9.51 -11.03 13.55
CA ASN A 55 -10.68 -11.05 12.66
C ASN A 55 -10.69 -9.96 11.57
N ARG A 56 -9.53 -9.46 11.15
CA ARG A 56 -9.41 -8.47 10.07
C ARG A 56 -8.95 -9.07 8.74
N ASP A 57 -9.31 -8.36 7.68
CA ASP A 57 -8.78 -8.59 6.34
C ASP A 57 -7.25 -8.46 6.32
N LYS A 58 -6.59 -9.52 5.82
CA LYS A 58 -5.13 -9.56 5.65
C LYS A 58 -4.64 -8.50 4.67
N LYS A 59 -5.46 -8.14 3.68
CA LYS A 59 -5.17 -7.07 2.69
C LYS A 59 -5.20 -5.68 3.30
N LEU A 60 -5.70 -5.54 4.54
CA LEU A 60 -5.54 -4.33 5.35
C LEU A 60 -4.30 -4.44 6.25
N CYS A 61 -4.23 -5.50 7.04
CA CYS A 61 -3.27 -5.61 8.12
C CYS A 61 -1.82 -5.62 7.64
N TYR A 62 -1.46 -6.51 6.71
CA TYR A 62 -0.07 -6.65 6.28
C TYR A 62 0.46 -5.38 5.59
N PRO A 63 -0.26 -4.77 4.63
CA PRO A 63 0.19 -3.52 4.01
C PRO A 63 0.28 -2.34 5.00
N ALA A 64 -0.63 -2.27 5.98
CA ALA A 64 -0.60 -1.23 7.02
C ALA A 64 0.62 -1.36 7.94
N ILE A 65 1.00 -2.60 8.29
CA ILE A 65 2.09 -2.88 9.23
C ILE A 65 3.45 -2.77 8.55
N PHE A 66 3.61 -3.40 7.39
CA PHE A 66 4.92 -3.57 6.76
C PHE A 66 5.15 -2.63 5.59
N GLY A 67 4.11 -2.00 5.04
CA GLY A 67 4.27 -1.18 3.84
C GLY A 67 4.71 -1.99 2.60
N GLY A 68 5.04 -1.26 1.53
CA GLY A 68 5.43 -1.79 0.24
C GLY A 68 4.24 -2.10 -0.66
N VAL A 69 4.48 -2.94 -1.67
CA VAL A 69 3.44 -3.42 -2.59
C VAL A 69 3.18 -4.88 -2.28
N PHE A 70 2.01 -5.17 -1.73
CA PHE A 70 1.57 -6.55 -1.49
C PHE A 70 0.72 -7.06 -2.64
N ILE A 71 0.90 -8.34 -2.95
CA ILE A 71 0.12 -9.05 -3.95
C ILE A 71 -0.51 -10.26 -3.31
N PHE A 72 -1.83 -10.36 -3.47
CA PHE A 72 -2.65 -11.42 -2.91
C PHE A 72 -3.31 -12.20 -4.03
N ASP A 73 -3.38 -13.52 -3.86
CA ASP A 73 -4.34 -14.37 -4.54
C ASP A 73 -5.39 -14.73 -3.49
N HIS A 74 -6.60 -14.20 -3.66
CA HIS A 74 -7.63 -14.19 -2.61
C HIS A 74 -7.05 -13.64 -1.28
N ASP A 75 -6.93 -14.44 -0.22
CA ASP A 75 -6.38 -14.02 1.09
C ASP A 75 -4.95 -14.51 1.36
N VAL A 76 -4.29 -15.06 0.35
CA VAL A 76 -2.92 -15.57 0.45
C VAL A 76 -1.97 -14.53 -0.11
N ILE A 77 -0.97 -14.14 0.69
CA ILE A 77 0.11 -13.26 0.23
C ILE A 77 1.00 -14.08 -0.72
N ILE A 78 1.02 -13.70 -1.99
CA ILE A 78 1.92 -14.29 -2.99
C ILE A 78 3.31 -13.64 -2.86
N LYS A 79 3.32 -12.31 -2.73
CA LYS A 79 4.55 -11.53 -2.77
C LYS A 79 4.40 -10.19 -2.07
N ARG A 80 5.53 -9.68 -1.57
CA ARG A 80 5.69 -8.29 -1.14
C ARG A 80 6.90 -7.72 -1.86
N TYR A 81 6.74 -6.58 -2.51
CA TYR A 81 7.83 -5.84 -3.14
C TYR A 81 8.16 -4.59 -2.32
N GLU A 82 9.43 -4.42 -1.99
CA GLU A 82 9.99 -3.21 -1.42
C GLU A 82 10.65 -2.40 -2.54
N ILE A 83 9.90 -1.45 -3.10
CA ILE A 83 10.37 -0.61 -4.21
C ILE A 83 10.37 0.86 -3.80
N TYR A 84 11.40 1.59 -4.24
CA TYR A 84 11.57 3.00 -3.91
C TYR A 84 11.20 3.85 -5.11
N GLY A 85 10.11 4.59 -4.99
CA GLY A 85 9.61 5.45 -6.06
C GLY A 85 8.19 5.90 -5.79
N TYR A 86 7.52 6.36 -6.83
CA TYR A 86 6.21 6.96 -6.77
C TYR A 86 5.22 6.16 -7.58
N LEU A 87 4.01 6.03 -7.05
CA LEU A 87 2.84 5.56 -7.77
C LEU A 87 2.05 6.78 -8.24
N CYS A 88 1.85 6.88 -9.54
CA CYS A 88 1.16 7.96 -10.23
C CYS A 88 -0.02 7.42 -11.01
N ASN A 89 -1.04 8.25 -11.27
CA ASN A 89 -2.02 7.93 -12.30
C ASN A 89 -1.35 8.08 -13.67
N GLY A 90 -1.58 7.11 -14.56
CA GLY A 90 -1.08 7.12 -15.93
C GLY A 90 -2.17 7.32 -16.96
N GLU A 91 -1.76 7.66 -18.18
CA GLU A 91 -2.64 7.79 -19.34
C GLU A 91 -2.45 6.64 -20.34
N GLU A 92 -1.25 6.06 -20.39
CA GLU A 92 -0.88 5.00 -21.33
C GLU A 92 -0.19 3.83 -20.64
N GLU A 93 -0.39 2.62 -21.17
CA GLU A 93 0.22 1.40 -20.67
C GLU A 93 1.60 1.17 -21.31
N SER A 94 2.63 0.94 -20.49
CA SER A 94 3.93 0.47 -20.96
C SER A 94 4.08 -1.06 -20.82
N VAL A 95 3.19 -1.68 -20.05
CA VAL A 95 3.12 -3.12 -19.80
C VAL A 95 1.71 -3.61 -20.10
N LYS A 96 1.59 -4.68 -20.90
CA LYS A 96 0.29 -5.17 -21.42
C LYS A 96 -0.24 -6.43 -20.74
N ASN A 97 0.55 -7.08 -19.90
CA ASN A 97 0.12 -8.28 -19.19
C ASN A 97 0.75 -8.37 -17.79
N ILE A 98 0.09 -9.13 -16.93
CA ILE A 98 0.45 -9.26 -15.53
C ILE A 98 1.84 -9.87 -15.31
N ASN A 99 2.26 -10.82 -16.15
CA ASN A 99 3.59 -11.46 -16.03
C ASN A 99 4.72 -10.46 -16.26
N GLN A 100 4.54 -9.55 -17.22
CA GLN A 100 5.46 -8.45 -17.42
C GLN A 100 5.45 -7.47 -16.24
N LEU A 101 4.27 -7.19 -15.65
CA LEU A 101 4.16 -6.32 -14.48
C LEU A 101 4.95 -6.92 -13.30
N PHE A 102 4.75 -8.21 -13.01
CA PHE A 102 5.53 -8.92 -11.99
C PHE A 102 7.03 -8.81 -12.22
N LYS A 103 7.49 -9.02 -13.47
CA LYS A 103 8.90 -8.89 -13.82
C LYS A 103 9.43 -7.47 -13.59
N GLN A 104 8.67 -6.42 -13.93
CA GLN A 104 9.09 -5.04 -13.71
C GLN A 104 9.15 -4.70 -12.21
N LEU A 105 8.19 -5.17 -11.42
CA LEU A 105 8.17 -5.03 -9.97
C LEU A 105 9.38 -5.72 -9.31
N GLU A 106 9.70 -6.96 -9.71
CA GLU A 106 10.88 -7.70 -9.25
C GLU A 106 12.19 -6.96 -9.55
N GLN A 107 12.25 -6.28 -10.70
CA GLN A 107 13.43 -5.56 -11.16
C GLN A 107 13.47 -4.11 -10.68
N GLY A 108 12.43 -3.64 -9.97
CA GLY A 108 12.30 -2.23 -9.56
C GLY A 108 12.30 -1.26 -10.75
N LYS A 109 11.80 -1.68 -11.92
CA LYS A 109 11.78 -0.88 -13.15
C LYS A 109 10.45 -0.16 -13.29
N GLU A 110 10.48 1.01 -13.93
CA GLU A 110 9.27 1.79 -14.22
C GLU A 110 8.29 1.00 -15.10
N TRP A 111 7.01 1.16 -14.79
CA TRP A 111 5.92 0.49 -15.50
C TRP A 111 4.66 1.35 -15.43
N CYS A 112 3.77 1.16 -16.40
CA CYS A 112 2.40 1.66 -16.40
C CYS A 112 1.49 0.51 -16.83
N PHE A 113 0.47 0.22 -16.03
CA PHE A 113 -0.39 -0.96 -16.19
C PHE A 113 -1.86 -0.61 -15.92
N ARG A 114 -2.77 -1.12 -16.77
CA ARG A 114 -4.22 -0.99 -16.57
C ARG A 114 -4.75 -2.12 -15.71
N PHE A 115 -5.54 -1.77 -14.69
CA PHE A 115 -6.24 -2.71 -13.82
C PHE A 115 -7.71 -2.88 -14.24
N ASP A 116 -8.43 -3.81 -13.61
CA ASP A 116 -9.80 -4.20 -14.00
C ASP A 116 -10.81 -3.05 -13.93
N ASP A 117 -10.57 -2.06 -13.06
CA ASP A 117 -11.36 -0.83 -12.96
C ASP A 117 -11.05 0.20 -14.07
N ASN A 118 -10.32 -0.22 -15.11
CA ASN A 118 -9.80 0.58 -16.22
C ASN A 118 -8.82 1.70 -15.83
N SER A 119 -8.46 1.83 -14.56
CA SER A 119 -7.45 2.80 -14.15
C SER A 119 -6.06 2.34 -14.56
N ILE A 120 -5.22 3.29 -14.96
CA ILE A 120 -3.80 3.04 -15.22
C ILE A 120 -3.01 3.62 -14.06
N LEU A 121 -2.21 2.78 -13.41
CA LEU A 121 -1.20 3.25 -12.47
C LEU A 121 0.19 3.08 -13.06
N CYS A 122 1.05 4.02 -12.74
CA CYS A 122 2.44 4.03 -13.14
C CYS A 122 3.36 4.04 -11.92
N PHE A 123 4.33 3.13 -11.89
CA PHE A 123 5.49 3.25 -11.01
C PHE A 123 6.59 4.06 -11.70
N LYS A 124 7.08 5.08 -11.02
CA LYS A 124 8.09 6.02 -11.48
C LYS A 124 9.17 6.20 -10.42
N ASN A 125 10.44 6.27 -10.83
CA ASN A 125 11.54 6.50 -9.90
C ASN A 125 11.60 7.96 -9.42
N ARG A 126 10.94 8.87 -10.13
CA ARG A 126 10.89 10.30 -9.82
C ARG A 126 9.45 10.78 -9.68
N LYS A 127 9.26 11.82 -8.86
CA LYS A 127 7.95 12.44 -8.69
C LYS A 127 7.64 13.32 -9.91
N GLU A 128 6.69 12.91 -10.73
CA GLU A 128 6.30 13.65 -11.94
C GLU A 128 5.18 14.69 -11.67
N SER A 129 4.34 14.46 -10.66
CA SER A 129 3.24 15.38 -10.32
C SER A 129 2.92 15.40 -8.82
N LYS A 130 2.05 16.33 -8.38
CA LYS A 130 1.59 16.39 -6.98
C LYS A 130 0.74 15.19 -6.58
N GLU A 131 0.02 14.61 -7.54
CA GLU A 131 -0.84 13.43 -7.35
C GLU A 131 -0.04 12.15 -7.16
N CYS A 132 1.22 12.11 -7.61
CA CYS A 132 2.13 11.00 -7.38
C CYS A 132 2.41 10.81 -5.87
N ARG A 133 2.16 9.60 -5.39
CA ARG A 133 2.36 9.22 -3.99
C ARG A 133 3.58 8.32 -3.87
N TRP A 134 4.44 8.60 -2.91
CA TRP A 134 5.60 7.78 -2.60
C TRP A 134 5.16 6.41 -2.09
N ILE A 135 5.77 5.34 -2.59
CA ILE A 135 5.55 3.99 -2.07
C ILE A 135 6.25 3.85 -0.72
N ASP A 136 5.45 3.60 0.29
CA ASP A 136 5.91 3.51 1.66
C ASP A 136 6.29 2.08 2.04
N ASN A 137 7.57 1.76 2.09
CA ASN A 137 8.09 0.46 2.53
C ASN A 137 8.19 0.29 4.06
N ILE A 138 7.77 1.30 4.85
CA ILE A 138 7.87 1.27 6.32
C ILE A 138 6.59 0.71 6.94
N GLY A 139 5.42 1.18 6.50
CA GLY A 139 4.15 0.79 7.13
C GLY A 139 3.91 1.49 8.46
N LEU A 140 3.79 0.72 9.54
CA LEU A 140 3.42 1.21 10.86
C LEU A 140 4.54 2.06 11.48
N ARG A 141 4.14 3.20 12.06
CA ARG A 141 5.04 4.14 12.73
C ARG A 141 4.50 4.54 14.10
N PHE A 142 5.43 4.71 15.03
CA PHE A 142 5.20 5.36 16.33
C PHE A 142 5.92 6.71 16.31
N LEU A 143 5.16 7.79 16.15
CA LEU A 143 5.68 9.16 16.15
C LEU A 143 5.79 9.66 17.59
N ILE A 144 7.02 9.82 18.06
CA ILE A 144 7.33 10.35 19.38
C ILE A 144 7.70 11.83 19.24
N PHE A 145 6.98 12.69 19.94
CA PHE A 145 7.29 14.11 20.01
C PHE A 145 7.99 14.35 21.35
N SER A 146 9.27 14.76 21.33
CA SER A 146 9.93 15.28 22.52
C SER A 146 9.49 16.73 22.71
N SER A 147 8.82 17.00 23.83
CA SER A 147 8.61 18.34 24.36
C SER A 147 9.91 18.92 24.89
#